data_AF-A0A4Q3DGF9-F1
#
_entry.id   AF-A0A4Q3DGF9-F1
#
_cell.length_a   1.000
_cell.length_b   1.000
_cell.length_c   1.000
_cell.angle_alpha   90.00
_cell.angle_beta   90.00
_cell.angle_gamma   90.00
#
_symmetry.space_group_name_H-M   'P 1'
#
loop_
_entity.id
_entity.type
_entity.pdbx_description
1 polymer ?
#
loop_
_entity_poly.entity_id
_entity_poly.type
_entity_poly.pdbx_seq_one_letter_code
_entity_poly.pdbx_strand_id
1 'polypeptide(L)' 'MTVLHFGFDYEPARWINFAIHLVAFLLAGWRVLVLAFRKAKRGDFFNEFVLMSVATIGAFYIGSYSEGVAVMVFYCIG' A
#
# COMPACT_ATOMS: atom_id res chain seq x y z
N MET A 1 6.93 -11.67 1.97
CA MET A 1 7.99 -11.37 2.96
C MET A 1 9.20 -12.26 2.72
N THR A 2 10.13 -11.82 1.91
CA THR A 2 11.36 -12.57 1.60
C THR A 2 12.39 -12.50 2.74
N VAL A 3 12.33 -11.43 3.55
CA VAL A 3 13.29 -11.18 4.65
C VAL A 3 13.09 -12.07 5.89
N LEU A 4 11.85 -12.48 6.19
CA LEU A 4 11.54 -13.37 7.32
C LEU A 4 11.85 -14.83 7.02
N HIS A 5 11.70 -15.24 5.76
CA HIS A 5 12.06 -16.59 5.30
C HIS A 5 13.57 -16.83 5.36
N PHE A 6 14.40 -15.83 5.03
CA PHE A 6 15.87 -15.96 5.10
C PHE A 6 16.46 -15.68 6.49
N GLY A 7 15.74 -14.98 7.37
CA GLY A 7 16.27 -14.57 8.69
C GLY A 7 15.80 -15.40 9.87
N PHE A 8 14.64 -16.04 9.81
CA PHE A 8 13.99 -16.63 10.99
C PHE A 8 13.24 -17.95 10.75
N ASP A 9 13.30 -18.55 9.55
CA ASP A 9 12.62 -19.81 9.19
C ASP A 9 11.15 -19.90 9.68
N TYR A 10 10.45 -18.76 9.68
CA TYR A 10 9.09 -18.65 10.21
C TYR A 10 8.16 -18.14 9.11
N GLU A 11 7.29 -19.00 8.60
CA GLU A 11 6.17 -18.65 7.71
C GLU A 11 5.07 -18.01 8.57
N PRO A 12 4.95 -16.67 8.66
CA PRO A 12 3.90 -16.07 9.45
C PRO A 12 2.59 -16.39 8.75
N ALA A 13 1.57 -16.80 9.50
CA ALA A 13 0.24 -17.05 8.96
C ALA A 13 -0.17 -15.90 8.01
N ARG A 14 -0.76 -16.23 6.85
CA ARG A 14 -1.11 -15.28 5.77
C ARG A 14 -1.82 -14.00 6.28
N TRP A 15 -2.61 -14.15 7.36
CA TRP A 15 -3.30 -13.07 8.06
C TRP A 15 -2.38 -12.11 8.82
N ILE A 16 -1.32 -12.58 9.47
CA ILE A 16 -0.33 -11.76 10.18
C ILE A 16 0.45 -10.92 9.16
N ASN A 17 0.84 -11.55 8.05
CA ASN A 17 1.51 -10.85 6.96
C ASN A 17 0.63 -9.72 6.39
N PHE A 18 -0.64 -10.01 6.12
CA PHE A 18 -1.60 -9.00 5.67
C PHE A 18 -1.76 -7.84 6.68
N ALA A 19 -1.93 -8.14 7.96
CA ALA A 19 -2.13 -7.13 8.99
C ALA A 19 -0.94 -6.15 9.09
N ILE A 20 0.29 -6.66 9.04
CA ILE A 20 1.50 -5.84 9.11
C ILE A 20 1.60 -4.90 7.91
N HIS A 21 1.38 -5.41 6.69
CA HIS A 21 1.44 -4.58 5.49
C HIS A 21 0.28 -3.58 5.42
N LEU A 22 -0.91 -3.95 5.91
CA LEU A 22 -2.06 -3.05 5.98
C LEU A 22 -1.76 -1.87 6.91
N VAL A 23 -1.17 -2.12 8.08
CA VAL A 23 -0.77 -1.06 9.02
C VAL A 23 0.29 -0.16 8.40
N ALA A 24 1.34 -0.72 7.79
CA ALA A 24 2.37 0.06 7.12
C ALA A 24 1.80 0.90 5.95
N PHE A 25 0.88 0.31 5.17
CA PHE A 25 0.18 0.97 4.08
C PHE A 25 -0.65 2.15 4.58
N LEU A 26 -1.42 1.97 5.65
CA LEU A 26 -2.24 3.04 6.21
C LEU A 26 -1.35 4.16 6.77
N LEU A 27 -0.28 3.84 7.50
CA LEU A 27 0.62 4.85 8.06
C LEU A 27 1.32 5.68 6.99
N ALA A 28 1.84 5.07 5.93
CA ALA A 28 2.50 5.78 4.84
C ALA A 28 1.49 6.45 3.88
N GLY A 29 0.43 5.73 3.51
CA GLY A 29 -0.50 6.12 2.47
C GLY A 29 -1.65 7.02 2.93
N TRP A 30 -1.87 7.25 4.23
CA TRP A 30 -3.04 8.00 4.73
C TRP A 30 -3.23 9.35 4.04
N ARG A 31 -2.15 10.13 3.91
CA ARG A 31 -2.20 11.45 3.28
C ARG A 31 -2.56 11.37 1.80
N VAL A 32 -1.99 10.39 1.09
CA VAL A 32 -2.23 10.13 -0.34
C VAL A 32 -3.67 9.71 -0.57
N LEU A 33 -4.18 8.76 0.21
CA LEU A 33 -5.55 8.25 0.11
C LEU A 33 -6.59 9.35 0.36
N VAL A 34 -6.37 10.19 1.37
CA VAL A 34 -7.26 11.33 1.66
C VAL A 34 -7.24 12.35 0.53
N LEU A 35 -6.06 12.63 -0.06
CA LEU A 35 -5.95 13.55 -1.19
C LEU A 35 -6.63 12.98 -2.44
N ALA A 36 -6.39 11.70 -2.72
CA ALA A 36 -7.02 10.96 -3.82
C ALA A 36 -8.55 11.03 -3.71
N PHE A 37 -9.10 10.74 -2.53
CA PHE A 37 -10.54 10.81 -2.30
C PHE A 37 -11.10 12.22 -2.50
N ARG A 38 -10.41 13.25 -2.00
CA ARG A 38 -10.82 14.65 -2.16
C ARG A 38 -10.79 15.08 -3.62
N LYS A 39 -9.77 14.69 -4.38
CA LYS A 39 -9.64 15.02 -5.81
C LYS A 39 -10.65 14.28 -6.67
N ALA A 40 -10.85 12.99 -6.42
CA ALA A 40 -11.90 12.20 -7.07
C ALA A 40 -13.29 12.82 -6.85
N LYS A 41 -13.62 13.26 -5.62
CA LYS A 41 -14.90 13.93 -5.34
C LYS A 41 -15.08 15.25 -6.09
N ARG A 42 -13.98 15.95 -6.43
CA ARG A 42 -14.02 17.20 -7.22
C ARG A 42 -14.13 16.96 -8.73
N GLY A 43 -14.23 15.72 -9.18
CA GLY A 43 -14.31 15.35 -10.60
C GLY A 43 -12.95 15.08 -11.24
N ASP A 44 -11.85 15.16 -10.49
CA ASP A 44 -10.50 14.91 -10.99
C ASP A 44 -10.08 13.47 -10.71
N PHE A 45 -10.70 12.53 -11.44
CA PHE A 45 -10.51 11.09 -11.27
C PHE A 45 -9.19 10.57 -11.86
N PHE A 46 -8.63 11.24 -12.87
CA PHE A 46 -7.39 10.84 -13.53
C PHE A 46 -6.16 11.58 -12.97
N ASN A 47 -6.13 11.75 -11.65
CA ASN A 47 -5.02 12.38 -10.96
C ASN A 47 -3.99 11.33 -10.47
N GLU A 48 -2.73 11.73 -10.29
CA GLU A 48 -1.65 10.86 -9.79
C GLU A 48 -2.04 10.15 -8.49
N PHE A 49 -2.67 10.88 -7.56
CA PHE A 49 -3.08 10.35 -6.25
C PHE A 49 -4.12 9.25 -6.39
N VAL A 50 -5.07 9.42 -7.31
CA VAL A 50 -6.13 8.45 -7.56
C VAL A 50 -5.55 7.22 -8.26
N LEU A 51 -4.71 7.43 -9.27
CA LEU A 51 -4.03 6.36 -10.00
C LEU A 51 -3.17 5.50 -9.06
N MET A 52 -2.39 6.15 -8.20
CA MET A 52 -1.53 5.51 -7.20
C MET A 52 -2.35 4.74 -6.14
N SER A 53 -3.48 5.29 -5.71
CA SER A 53 -4.40 4.61 -4.80
C SER A 53 -5.00 3.36 -5.45
N VAL A 54 -5.45 3.44 -6.70
CA VAL A 54 -6.01 2.30 -7.43
C VAL A 54 -4.95 1.22 -7.69
N ALA A 55 -3.73 1.61 -8.07
CA ALA A 55 -2.62 0.68 -8.29
C ALA A 55 -2.26 -0.11 -7.02
N THR A 56 -2.21 0.57 -5.88
CA THR A 56 -1.90 -0.09 -4.59
C THR A 56 -3.04 -0.96 -4.08
N ILE A 57 -4.30 -0.57 -4.30
CA ILE A 57 -5.46 -1.44 -4.03
C ILE A 57 -5.42 -2.69 -4.92
N GLY A 58 -5.07 -2.53 -6.20
CA GLY A 58 -4.87 -3.65 -7.13
C GLY A 58 -3.75 -4.60 -6.67
N ALA A 59 -2.63 -4.06 -6.21
CA ALA A 59 -1.51 -4.83 -5.65
C ALA A 59 -1.95 -5.63 -4.40
N PHE A 60 -2.74 -5.02 -3.51
CA PHE A 60 -3.33 -5.72 -2.37
C PHE A 60 -4.29 -6.85 -2.80
N TYR A 61 -5.09 -6.64 -3.86
CA TYR A 61 -6.03 -7.64 -4.36
C TYR A 61 -5.33 -8.91 -4.89
N ILE A 62 -4.18 -8.75 -5.54
CA ILE A 62 -3.38 -9.88 -6.06
C ILE A 62 -2.40 -10.49 -5.04
N GLY A 63 -2.40 -10.01 -3.78
CA GLY A 63 -1.52 -10.49 -2.72
C GLY A 63 -0.11 -9.88 -2.71
N SER A 64 0.13 -8.87 -3.54
CA SER A 64 1.39 -8.13 -3.69
C SER A 64 1.44 -6.95 -2.70
N TYR A 65 1.36 -7.25 -1.40
CA TYR A 65 1.23 -6.22 -0.36
C TYR A 65 2.50 -5.37 -0.20
N SER A 66 3.67 -5.96 -0.38
CA SER A 66 4.96 -5.28 -0.19
C SER A 66 5.17 -4.17 -1.22
N GLU A 67 4.78 -4.44 -2.47
CA GLU A 67 4.89 -3.53 -3.60
C GLU A 67 3.93 -2.36 -3.44
N GLY A 68 2.69 -2.64 -3.00
CA GLY A 68 1.70 -1.59 -2.71
C GLY A 68 2.14 -0.64 -1.58
N VAL A 69 2.73 -1.18 -0.52
CA VAL A 69 3.30 -0.37 0.58
C VAL A 69 4.50 0.45 0.09
N ALA A 70 5.42 -0.16 -0.66
CA ALA A 70 6.63 0.50 -1.14
C ALA A 70 6.32 1.77 -1.96
N VAL A 71 5.32 1.71 -2.83
CA VAL A 71 4.87 2.87 -3.63
C VAL A 71 4.45 4.02 -2.73
N MET A 72 3.64 3.76 -1.69
CA MET A 72 3.19 4.79 -0.73
C MET A 72 4.36 5.37 0.09
N VAL A 73 5.30 4.53 0.51
CA VAL A 73 6.48 4.98 1.26
C VAL A 73 7.39 5.85 0.39
N PHE A 74 7.67 5.45 -0.86
CA PHE A 74 8.50 6.26 -1.76
C PHE A 74 7.89 7.61 -2.07
N TYR A 75 6.56 7.69 -2.19
CA TYR A 75 5.86 8.96 -2.33
C TYR A 75 6.00 9.89 -1.11
N CYS A 76 6.14 9.34 0.10
CA CYS A 76 6.39 10.17 1.28
C CYS A 76 7.82 10.70 1.36
N ILE A 77 8.77 10.05 0.69
CA ILE A 77 10.20 10.41 0.73
C ILE A 77 10.58 11.37 -0.40
N GLY A 78 10.00 11.18 -1.59
CA GLY A 78 10.20 12.04 -2.77
C GLY A 78 9.43 13.35 -2.68
#